data_AF-A0A9E6BRK6-F1
#
_entry.id   AF-A0A9E6BRK6-F1
#
_cell.length_a   1.000
_cell.length_b   1.000
_cell.length_c   1.000
_cell.angle_alpha   90.00
_cell.angle_beta   90.00
_cell.angle_gamma   90.00
#
_symmetry.space_group_name_H-M   'P 1'
#
loop_
_entity.id
_entity.type
_entity.pdbx_description
1 polymer ?
#
loop_
_entity_poly.entity_id
_entity_poly.type
_entity_poly.pdbx_seq_one_letter_code
_entity_poly.pdbx_strand_id
1 'polypeptide(L)'
;MQRVVWSLLALLVILHHDLWFWHDTGLVFGIVPVGLAHHVGISIAAGCVWWLATRYCWPTDLEVVEAEGPSDASSSLSSWDGGGSA
;
A
#
# COMPACT_ATOMS: atom_id res chain seq x y z
N MET A 1 3.03 -12.56 -7.84
CA MET A 1 2.52 -12.44 -6.46
C MET A 1 1.41 -11.42 -6.29
N GLN A 2 1.45 -10.27 -6.98
CA GLN A 2 0.39 -9.25 -6.95
C GLN A 2 -1.04 -9.81 -7.16
N ARG A 3 -1.26 -10.70 -8.15
CA ARG A 3 -2.58 -11.33 -8.38
C ARG A 3 -3.13 -12.06 -7.16
N VAL A 4 -2.26 -12.71 -6.36
CA VAL A 4 -2.64 -13.42 -5.14
C VAL A 4 -3.10 -12.43 -4.06
N VAL A 5 -2.40 -11.31 -3.90
CA VAL A 5 -2.81 -10.24 -2.96
C VAL A 5 -4.17 -9.68 -3.35
N TRP A 6 -4.40 -9.41 -4.64
CA TRP A 6 -5.69 -8.95 -5.15
C TRP A 6 -6.81 -9.99 -4.93
N SER A 7 -6.55 -11.27 -5.16
CA SER A 7 -7.51 -12.34 -4.87
C SER A 7 -7.84 -12.45 -3.38
N LEU A 8 -6.83 -12.38 -2.50
CA LEU A 8 -7.05 -12.37 -1.05
C LEU A 8 -7.84 -11.14 -0.59
N LEU A 9 -7.58 -9.98 -1.18
CA LEU A 9 -8.29 -8.74 -0.86
C LEU A 9 -9.77 -8.85 -1.27
N ALA A 10 -10.05 -9.35 -2.47
CA ALA A 10 -11.41 -9.60 -2.93
C ALA A 10 -12.14 -10.60 -2.04
N LEU A 11 -11.47 -11.69 -1.66
CA LEU A 11 -12.00 -12.68 -0.72
C LEU A 11 -12.30 -12.05 0.65
N LEU A 12 -11.40 -11.22 1.16
CA LEU A 12 -11.56 -10.52 2.44
C LEU A 12 -12.76 -9.57 2.42
N VAL A 13 -12.99 -8.85 1.32
CA VAL A 13 -14.16 -7.96 1.16
C VAL A 13 -15.46 -8.75 1.20
N ILE A 14 -15.51 -9.91 0.53
CA ILE A 14 -16.68 -10.79 0.56
C ILE A 14 -16.90 -11.33 1.97
N LEU A 15 -15.84 -11.80 2.64
CA LEU A 15 -15.92 -12.34 3.98
C LEU A 15 -16.27 -11.26 5.03
N HIS A 16 -15.89 -10.01 4.78
CA HIS A 16 -16.26 -8.86 5.61
C HIS A 16 -17.74 -8.52 5.51
N HIS A 17 -18.41 -8.90 4.41
CA HIS A 17 -19.84 -8.72 4.24
C HIS A 17 -20.58 -9.76 5.12
N ASP A 18 -20.65 -9.46 6.41
CA ASP A 18 -21.13 -10.32 7.50
C ASP A 18 -22.62 -10.65 7.38
N LEU A 19 -22.97 -11.54 6.44
CA LEU A 19 -24.33 -12.06 6.21
C LEU A 19 -24.54 -13.44 6.81
N TRP A 20 -23.45 -14.16 7.12
CA TRP A 20 -23.50 -15.58 7.48
C TRP A 20 -23.81 -15.79 8.96
N PHE A 21 -23.14 -15.05 9.84
CA PHE A 21 -23.24 -15.23 11.29
C PHE A 21 -24.24 -14.28 11.97
N TRP A 22 -25.06 -13.58 11.18
CA TRP A 22 -25.95 -12.53 11.67
C TRP A 22 -27.06 -13.02 12.61
N HIS A 23 -27.41 -14.31 12.55
CA HIS A 23 -28.39 -14.94 13.44
C HIS A 23 -27.82 -16.02 14.37
N ASP A 24 -26.51 -16.24 14.35
CA ASP A 24 -25.91 -17.31 15.14
C ASP A 24 -25.50 -16.79 16.52
N THR A 25 -26.17 -17.31 17.56
CA THR A 25 -25.87 -17.00 18.96
C THR A 25 -24.88 -17.99 19.57
N GLY A 26 -24.27 -18.87 18.78
CA GLY A 26 -23.26 -19.80 19.24
C GLY A 26 -22.13 -19.10 20.00
N LEU A 27 -21.80 -19.59 21.20
CA LEU A 27 -20.68 -19.08 22.00
C LEU A 27 -19.42 -19.90 21.71
N VAL A 28 -18.40 -19.25 21.15
CA VAL A 28 -17.03 -19.77 21.06
C VAL A 28 -16.38 -19.65 22.43
N PHE A 29 -15.74 -20.73 22.90
CA PHE A 29 -15.17 -20.84 24.26
C PHE A 29 -16.16 -20.60 25.41
N GLY A 30 -17.47 -20.60 25.15
CA GLY A 30 -18.51 -20.35 26.15
C GLY A 30 -18.62 -18.88 26.62
N ILE A 31 -17.91 -17.94 25.99
CA ILE A 31 -17.86 -16.53 26.40
C ILE A 31 -18.09 -15.57 25.22
N VAL A 32 -17.57 -15.89 24.03
CA VAL A 32 -17.55 -14.96 22.89
C VAL A 32 -18.57 -15.38 21.84
N PRO A 33 -19.52 -14.52 21.43
CA PRO A 33 -20.43 -14.81 20.33
C PRO A 33 -19.67 -15.09 19.03
N VAL A 34 -20.11 -16.08 18.25
CA VAL A 34 -19.41 -16.53 17.05
C VAL A 34 -19.27 -15.42 16.00
N GLY A 35 -20.25 -14.52 15.89
CA GLY A 35 -20.14 -13.33 15.03
C GLY A 35 -18.99 -12.41 15.45
N LEU A 36 -18.76 -12.28 16.76
CA LEU A 36 -17.66 -11.48 17.29
C LEU A 36 -16.30 -12.14 17.03
N ALA A 37 -16.22 -13.46 17.18
CA ALA A 37 -15.04 -14.24 16.83
C ALA A 37 -14.72 -14.15 15.32
N HIS A 38 -15.75 -14.12 14.47
CA HIS A 38 -15.61 -13.91 13.04
C HIS A 38 -14.98 -12.54 12.72
N HIS A 39 -15.45 -11.46 13.33
CA HIS A 39 -14.86 -10.13 13.15
C HIS A 39 -13.40 -10.04 13.61
N VAL A 40 -13.03 -10.73 14.70
CA VAL A 40 -11.62 -10.84 15.13
C VAL A 40 -10.78 -11.53 14.05
N GLY A 41 -11.27 -12.64 13.49
CA GLY A 41 -10.61 -13.34 12.40
C GLY A 41 -10.40 -12.49 11.16
N ILE A 42 -11.45 -11.77 10.73
CA ILE A 42 -11.40 -10.80 9.62
C ILE A 42 -10.36 -9.71 9.87
N SER A 43 -10.28 -9.19 11.10
CA SER A 43 -9.34 -8.12 11.45
C SER A 43 -7.89 -8.58 11.37
N ILE A 44 -7.59 -9.80 11.84
CA ILE A 44 -6.27 -10.42 11.71
C ILE A 44 -5.95 -10.66 10.23
N ALA A 45 -6.90 -11.21 9.47
CA ALA A 45 -6.74 -11.46 8.04
C ALA A 45 -6.46 -10.17 7.26
N ALA A 46 -7.14 -9.06 7.60
CA ALA A 46 -6.88 -7.75 7.01
C ALA A 46 -5.43 -7.28 7.25
N GLY A 47 -4.92 -7.42 8.48
CA GLY A 47 -3.54 -7.13 8.80
C GLY A 47 -2.55 -7.98 7.98
N CYS A 48 -2.82 -9.29 7.85
CA CYS A 48 -2.00 -10.18 7.02
C CYS A 48 -2.01 -9.78 5.54
N VAL A 49 -3.19 -9.50 4.96
CA VAL A 49 -3.31 -9.08 3.56
C VAL A 49 -2.55 -7.78 3.33
N TRP A 50 -2.64 -6.82 4.25
CA TRP A 50 -1.90 -5.57 4.17
C TRP A 50 -0.38 -5.79 4.23
N TRP A 51 0.08 -6.65 5.13
CA TRP A 51 1.50 -7.01 5.22
C TRP A 51 2.02 -7.69 3.94
N LEU A 52 1.23 -8.57 3.32
CA LEU A 52 1.57 -9.15 2.01
C LEU A 52 1.55 -8.06 0.91
N ALA A 53 0.59 -7.15 0.94
CA ALA A 53 0.48 -6.07 -0.02
C ALA A 53 1.70 -5.14 0.00
N THR A 54 2.19 -4.75 1.19
CA THR A 54 3.39 -3.92 1.29
C THR A 54 4.66 -4.65 0.86
N ARG A 55 4.72 -5.97 1.00
CA ARG A 55 5.90 -6.75 0.56
C ARG A 55 5.92 -7.05 -0.93
N TYR A 56 4.77 -7.23 -1.56
CA TYR A 56 4.67 -7.70 -2.96
C TYR A 56 4.15 -6.66 -3.96
N CYS A 57 3.38 -5.67 -3.51
CA CYS A 57 2.82 -4.65 -4.38
C CYS A 57 3.51 -3.29 -4.23
N TRP A 58 4.41 -3.12 -3.26
CA TRP A 58 5.23 -1.91 -3.14
C TRP A 58 6.36 -1.96 -4.18
N PRO A 59 6.33 -1.13 -5.22
CA PRO A 59 7.38 -1.11 -6.23
C PRO A 59 8.61 -0.36 -5.72
N THR A 60 9.80 -0.93 -5.95
CA THR A 60 11.10 -0.29 -5.63
C THR A 60 11.50 0.78 -6.64
N ASP A 61 10.85 0.84 -7.81
CA ASP A 61 11.10 1.84 -8.87
C ASP A 61 10.52 3.25 -8.59
N LEU A 62 10.06 3.53 -7.37
CA LEU A 62 9.54 4.85 -7.02
C LEU A 62 10.65 5.93 -6.89
N GLU A 63 11.93 5.58 -7.02
CA GLU A 63 13.06 6.50 -6.85
C GLU A 63 13.70 7.02 -8.16
N VAL A 64 13.13 6.78 -9.36
CA VAL A 64 13.78 7.17 -10.64
C VAL A 64 13.26 8.49 -11.25
N VAL A 65 12.38 9.24 -10.56
CA VAL A 65 11.79 10.49 -11.12
C VAL A 65 12.21 11.76 -10.36
N GLU A 66 13.20 11.68 -9.47
CA GLU A 66 13.79 12.89 -8.87
C GLU A 66 14.95 13.42 -9.74
N ALA A 67 14.54 14.05 -10.83
CA ALA A 67 15.21 15.19 -11.46
C ALA A 67 16.73 15.08 -11.73
N GLU A 68 17.09 14.68 -12.95
CA GLU A 68 18.16 15.37 -13.66
C GLU A 68 17.82 16.87 -13.68
N GLY A 69 18.35 17.63 -12.71
CA GLY A 69 18.39 19.08 -12.80
C GLY A 69 19.26 19.47 -14.02
N PRO A 70 18.81 20.41 -14.87
CA PRO A 70 19.48 20.70 -16.14
C PRO A 70 20.94 21.10 -15.93
N SER A 71 21.86 20.28 -16.45
CA SER A 71 23.32 20.49 -16.40
C SER A 71 23.82 21.65 -17.28
N ASP A 72 22.93 22.41 -17.91
CA ASP A 72 23.30 23.34 -18.99
C ASP A 72 23.25 24.84 -18.59
N ALA A 73 23.03 25.17 -17.32
CA ALA A 73 23.02 26.56 -16.87
C ALA A 73 24.41 27.15 -16.53
N SER A 74 25.44 26.33 -16.37
CA SER A 74 26.79 26.80 -15.95
C SER A 74 27.74 27.12 -17.10
N SER A 75 27.46 26.67 -18.34
CA SER A 75 28.33 26.91 -19.51
C SER A 75 28.10 28.26 -20.18
N SER A 76 26.98 28.94 -19.91
CA SER A 76 26.70 30.29 -20.45
C SER A 76 27.27 31.42 -19.59
N LEU A 77 27.50 31.17 -18.29
CA LEU A 77 28.00 32.19 -17.35
C LEU A 77 29.52 32.41 -17.43
N SER A 78 30.27 31.51 -18.07
CA SER A 78 31.73 31.67 -18.26
C SER A 78 32.12 32.40 -19.54
N SER A 79 31.17 32.77 -20.41
CA SER A 79 31.44 33.47 -21.67
C SER A 79 31.29 34.99 -21.60
N TRP A 80 30.98 35.55 -20.43
CA TRP A 80 31.04 37.01 -20.25
C TRP A 80 32.51 37.43 -20.08
N ASP A 81 33.16 37.63 -21.22
CA ASP A 81 34.45 38.29 -21.35
C ASP A 81 34.26 39.79 -21.06
N GLY A 82 34.59 40.19 -19.83
CA GLY A 82 34.58 41.58 -19.35
C GLY A 82 35.72 42.42 -19.95
N GLY A 83 35.96 42.32 -21.25
CA GLY A 83 36.94 43.09 -22.01
C GLY A 83 36.25 44.12 -22.90
N GLY A 84 35.90 45.28 -22.34
CA GLY A 84 35.24 46.36 -23.07
C GLY A 84 35.64 47.73 -22.56
N SER A 85 36.87 48.12 -22.86
CA SER A 85 37.44 49.46 -22.66
C SER A 85 36.57 50.56 -23.28
N ALA A 86 36.27 51.60 -22.49
CA ALA A 86 35.96 52.95 -22.95
C ALA A 86 36.38 53.97 -21.88
#